data_AF-A0A9W8UDC4-F1
#
_entry.id   AF-A0A9W8UDC4-F1
#
_cell.length_a   1.000
_cell.length_b   1.000
_cell.length_c   1.000
_cell.angle_alpha   90.00
_cell.angle_beta   90.00
_cell.angle_gamma   90.00
#
_symmetry.space_group_name_H-M   'P 1'
#
loop_
_entity.id
_entity.type
_entity.pdbx_description
1 polymer ?
#
loop_
_entity_poly.entity_id
_entity_poly.type
_entity_poly.pdbx_seq_one_letter_code
_entity_poly.pdbx_strand_id
1 'polypeptide(L)'
;MAVESGDFAQLAQAIKLAAKNNSSKLVRAWFYVPLGLTVILAVCFGIDSLFHKFDVAFPASVTCMMLLFCALIASESLLGTHKTRKLINVIDVPAGWSLRWMGVFFTPSFVLLPLSPPIGIIEVMIIIAIFIIGFFVMMALAAWITRTLQLALGASRRSKSQRAEELGYQTPDIPIGEFQTPGISRRTSVSRAGSQVPLVSVSAPSSEPASAAPSRPQTPPQLRLQEHHYANGNAPENAVEALNPPTSLTQIPLPPPRAELWAARISANVDLATFAGLFFFIGIPLYYSTGYAMPIHLAINVLTWFGAMAIPSNWKQYLHPVLVSSLATVLIVWTLAAIRGDSLTSTLYAYRTGEKYIELWRNATQKQDLLPGAGDVFGTLLDASIVALALPMFQYRRELRTHFVSIVMPNIAISIGSLLAYPPLCYACGISAARSLAFASRSLTLALAIPATVNLGGDVNTAAALAIISGILGAVLGARILRWLRVPEDDYVTRGVTLGVNSSAIATSVLLRTDPRAAALSSLSMSLFGTITVLFTSIPPAAAFVRGLVGL
;
A
#
# COMPACT_ATOMS: atom_id res chain seq x y z
N MET A 1 24.29 41.88 -14.19
CA MET A 1 25.44 41.05 -13.79
C MET A 1 25.57 40.84 -12.28
N ALA A 2 25.35 41.82 -11.39
CA ALA A 2 25.44 41.60 -9.93
C ALA A 2 24.28 40.81 -9.28
N VAL A 3 23.12 40.70 -9.97
CA VAL A 3 21.95 39.94 -9.49
C VAL A 3 22.10 38.44 -9.79
N GLU A 4 22.67 38.07 -10.94
CA GLU A 4 22.88 36.66 -11.32
C GLU A 4 23.95 35.96 -10.47
N SER A 5 24.99 36.69 -10.02
CA SER A 5 26.01 36.14 -9.12
C SER A 5 25.47 35.77 -7.74
N GLY A 6 24.42 36.47 -7.27
CA GLY A 6 23.75 36.17 -6.01
C GLY A 6 22.88 34.92 -6.10
N ASP A 7 22.18 34.72 -7.21
CA ASP A 7 21.31 33.56 -7.41
C ASP A 7 22.11 32.25 -7.55
N PHE A 8 23.27 32.28 -8.20
CA PHE A 8 24.13 31.09 -8.32
C PHE A 8 24.75 30.68 -6.97
N ALA A 9 25.19 31.65 -6.18
CA ALA A 9 25.70 31.41 -4.83
C ALA A 9 24.60 30.89 -3.89
N GLN A 10 23.38 31.44 -4.00
CA GLN A 10 22.22 30.96 -3.24
C GLN A 10 21.77 29.57 -3.68
N LEU A 11 21.83 29.24 -4.97
CA LEU A 11 21.57 27.90 -5.48
C LEU A 11 22.61 26.89 -4.98
N ALA A 12 23.90 27.24 -5.03
CA ALA A 12 24.97 26.40 -4.50
C ALA A 12 24.81 26.16 -2.99
N GLN A 13 24.43 27.20 -2.23
CA GLN A 13 24.12 27.09 -0.81
C GLN A 13 22.87 26.23 -0.55
N ALA A 14 21.84 26.36 -1.39
CA ALA A 14 20.62 25.53 -1.32
C ALA A 14 20.91 24.06 -1.64
N ILE A 15 21.75 23.76 -2.64
CA ILE A 15 22.20 22.39 -2.97
C ILE A 15 23.01 21.81 -1.81
N LYS A 16 23.95 22.57 -1.24
CA LYS A 16 24.74 22.14 -0.09
C LYS A 16 23.86 21.87 1.13
N LEU A 17 22.88 22.72 1.39
CA LEU A 17 21.91 22.55 2.48
C LEU A 17 20.99 21.35 2.25
N ALA A 18 20.49 21.17 1.03
CA ALA A 18 19.69 20.00 0.65
C ALA A 18 20.50 18.71 0.80
N ALA A 19 21.73 18.67 0.31
CA ALA A 19 22.62 17.51 0.44
C ALA A 19 22.91 17.19 1.91
N LYS A 20 23.20 18.21 2.74
CA LYS A 20 23.43 18.00 4.19
C LYS A 20 22.18 17.48 4.90
N ASN A 21 21.02 18.09 4.65
CA ASN A 21 19.75 17.71 5.26
C ASN A 21 19.25 16.33 4.79
N ASN A 22 19.60 15.92 3.57
CA ASN A 22 19.15 14.67 2.98
C ASN A 22 20.21 13.55 3.09
N SER A 23 21.42 13.83 3.57
CA SER A 23 22.55 12.88 3.61
C SER A 23 22.20 11.57 4.31
N SER A 24 21.58 11.63 5.50
CA SER A 24 21.15 10.44 6.24
C SER A 24 20.07 9.64 5.52
N LYS A 25 19.14 10.32 4.85
CA LYS A 25 18.10 9.71 4.01
C LYS A 25 18.72 9.06 2.77
N LEU A 26 19.69 9.71 2.14
CA LEU A 26 20.41 9.22 0.97
C LEU A 26 21.22 7.98 1.32
N VAL A 27 21.96 7.97 2.43
CA VAL A 27 22.71 6.78 2.89
C VAL A 27 21.76 5.62 3.17
N ARG A 28 20.61 5.86 3.83
CA ARG A 28 19.57 4.84 4.02
C ARG A 28 19.04 4.31 2.69
N ALA A 29 18.72 5.20 1.75
CA ALA A 29 18.12 4.83 0.47
C ALA A 29 19.09 4.13 -0.49
N TRP A 30 20.38 4.49 -0.50
CA TRP A 30 21.35 3.98 -1.46
C TRP A 30 22.16 2.78 -0.97
N PHE A 31 22.29 2.58 0.35
CA PHE A 31 23.03 1.44 0.90
C PHE A 31 22.13 0.46 1.65
N TYR A 32 21.38 0.94 2.65
CA TYR A 32 20.59 0.06 3.51
C TYR A 32 19.40 -0.57 2.77
N VAL A 33 18.73 0.19 1.90
CA VAL A 33 17.59 -0.34 1.13
C VAL A 33 18.03 -1.44 0.16
N PRO A 34 19.01 -1.25 -0.76
CA PRO A 34 19.46 -2.32 -1.65
C PRO A 34 19.98 -3.54 -0.89
N LEU A 35 20.81 -3.35 0.15
CA LEU A 35 21.32 -4.45 0.97
C LEU A 35 20.17 -5.24 1.60
N GLY A 36 19.23 -4.56 2.23
CA GLY A 36 18.07 -5.19 2.86
C GLY A 36 17.17 -5.93 1.87
N LEU A 37 16.93 -5.35 0.68
CA LEU A 37 16.18 -6.01 -0.39
C LEU A 37 16.91 -7.25 -0.90
N THR A 38 18.23 -7.19 -1.10
CA THR A 38 19.00 -8.37 -1.52
C THR A 38 18.93 -9.50 -0.50
N VAL A 39 18.95 -9.19 0.81
CA VAL A 39 18.76 -10.20 1.87
C VAL A 39 17.37 -10.81 1.81
N ILE A 40 16.31 -9.99 1.66
CA ILE A 40 14.93 -10.48 1.54
C ILE A 40 14.80 -11.41 0.32
N LEU A 41 15.37 -11.01 -0.82
CA LEU A 41 15.35 -11.80 -2.05
C LEU A 41 16.17 -13.08 -1.92
N ALA A 42 17.32 -13.05 -1.24
CA ALA A 42 18.15 -14.23 -0.96
C ALA A 42 17.37 -15.27 -0.15
N VAL A 43 16.61 -14.84 0.86
CA VAL A 43 15.72 -15.73 1.62
C VAL A 43 14.62 -16.29 0.71
N CYS A 44 14.00 -15.47 -0.14
CA CYS A 44 13.01 -15.94 -1.11
C CYS A 44 13.58 -16.99 -2.06
N PHE A 45 14.78 -16.76 -2.60
CA PHE A 45 15.47 -17.71 -3.46
C PHE A 45 15.80 -19.03 -2.75
N GLY A 46 16.20 -18.97 -1.47
CA GLY A 46 16.42 -20.17 -0.66
C GLY A 46 15.15 -21.02 -0.51
N ILE A 47 13.99 -20.38 -0.27
CA ILE A 47 12.70 -21.07 -0.21
C ILE A 47 12.28 -21.59 -1.59
N ASP A 48 12.43 -20.81 -2.65
CA ASP A 48 12.12 -21.23 -4.01
C ASP A 48 12.94 -22.45 -4.45
N SER A 49 14.24 -22.45 -4.11
CA SER A 49 15.13 -23.59 -4.34
C SER A 49 14.68 -24.84 -3.57
N LEU A 50 14.16 -24.67 -2.35
CA LEU A 50 13.60 -25.76 -1.56
C LEU A 50 12.33 -26.32 -2.20
N PHE A 51 11.41 -25.45 -2.64
CA PHE A 51 10.19 -25.85 -3.32
C PHE A 51 10.46 -26.57 -4.64
N HIS A 52 11.41 -26.09 -5.42
CA HIS A 52 11.82 -26.76 -6.65
C HIS A 52 12.37 -28.16 -6.40
N LYS A 53 13.12 -28.37 -5.31
CA LYS A 53 13.64 -29.69 -4.92
C LYS A 53 12.54 -30.67 -4.51
N PHE A 54 11.43 -30.18 -3.97
CA PHE A 54 10.29 -30.98 -3.51
C PHE A 54 9.10 -30.97 -4.47
N ASP A 55 9.27 -30.42 -5.68
CA ASP A 55 8.21 -30.25 -6.69
C ASP A 55 6.93 -29.57 -6.16
N VAL A 56 7.12 -28.59 -5.26
CA VAL A 56 6.04 -27.82 -4.66
C VAL A 56 5.76 -26.59 -5.50
N ALA A 57 4.63 -26.57 -6.21
CA ALA A 57 4.18 -25.41 -6.98
C ALA A 57 3.54 -24.34 -6.05
N PHE A 58 4.37 -23.62 -5.27
CA PHE A 58 3.93 -22.55 -4.38
C PHE A 58 4.86 -21.32 -4.42
N PRO A 59 4.33 -20.08 -4.36
CA PRO A 59 5.18 -18.88 -4.39
C PRO A 59 6.04 -18.70 -3.14
N ALA A 60 7.35 -18.62 -3.34
CA ALA A 60 8.31 -18.39 -2.26
C ALA A 60 8.07 -17.06 -1.50
N SER A 61 7.68 -15.98 -2.19
CA SER A 61 7.46 -14.66 -1.56
C SER A 61 6.31 -14.66 -0.56
N VAL A 62 5.22 -15.38 -0.83
CA VAL A 62 4.07 -15.51 0.07
C VAL A 62 4.44 -16.37 1.29
N THR A 63 5.20 -17.45 1.09
CA THR A 63 5.73 -18.27 2.19
C THR A 63 6.69 -17.46 3.07
N CYS A 64 7.62 -16.73 2.48
CA CYS A 64 8.54 -15.82 3.19
C CYS A 64 7.78 -14.82 4.04
N MET A 65 6.71 -14.22 3.51
CA MET A 65 5.87 -13.30 4.27
C MET A 65 5.23 -13.97 5.51
N MET A 66 4.65 -15.17 5.34
CA MET A 66 4.06 -15.91 6.47
C MET A 66 5.11 -16.34 7.50
N LEU A 67 6.26 -16.83 7.03
CA LEU A 67 7.38 -17.22 7.89
C LEU A 67 7.95 -16.02 8.64
N LEU A 68 8.13 -14.86 7.98
CA LEU A 68 8.60 -13.65 8.62
C LEU A 68 7.60 -13.18 9.69
N PHE A 69 6.30 -13.22 9.40
CA PHE A 69 5.27 -12.89 10.38
C PHE A 69 5.33 -13.81 11.62
N CYS A 70 5.39 -15.13 11.41
CA CYS A 70 5.53 -16.12 12.49
C CYS A 70 6.85 -15.96 13.26
N ALA A 71 7.96 -15.70 12.56
CA ALA A 71 9.27 -15.49 13.16
C ALA A 71 9.30 -14.23 14.03
N LEU A 72 8.62 -13.16 13.63
CA LEU A 72 8.50 -11.95 14.45
C LEU A 72 7.64 -12.21 15.71
N ILE A 73 6.56 -12.99 15.59
CA ILE A 73 5.76 -13.43 16.77
C ILE A 73 6.61 -14.27 17.72
N ALA A 74 7.34 -15.25 17.18
CA ALA A 74 8.24 -16.09 17.96
C ALA A 74 9.35 -15.25 18.62
N SER A 75 9.94 -14.31 17.87
CA SER A 75 10.94 -13.37 18.41
C SER A 75 10.41 -12.56 19.57
N GLU A 76 9.19 -12.04 19.49
CA GLU A 76 8.57 -11.31 20.61
C GLU A 76 8.42 -12.19 21.85
N SER A 77 8.00 -13.45 21.66
CA SER A 77 7.82 -14.43 22.74
C SER A 77 9.15 -14.87 23.37
N LEU A 78 10.19 -15.12 22.58
CA LEU A 78 11.47 -15.64 23.05
C LEU A 78 12.47 -14.56 23.51
N LEU A 79 12.59 -13.47 22.76
CA LEU A 79 13.62 -12.42 22.95
C LEU A 79 13.09 -11.18 23.68
N GLY A 80 11.77 -11.09 23.86
CA GLY A 80 11.10 -9.94 24.44
C GLY A 80 10.89 -8.78 23.45
N THR A 81 10.06 -7.81 23.87
CA THR A 81 9.60 -6.70 23.04
C THR A 81 10.72 -5.75 22.60
N HIS A 82 11.72 -5.52 23.47
CA HIS A 82 12.78 -4.55 23.20
C HIS A 82 13.75 -5.04 22.10
N LYS A 83 14.23 -6.28 22.18
CA LYS A 83 15.11 -6.86 21.15
C LYS A 83 14.40 -7.02 19.82
N THR A 84 13.14 -7.46 19.86
CA THR A 84 12.30 -7.59 18.66
C THR A 84 12.07 -6.25 17.97
N ARG A 85 11.87 -5.16 18.74
CA ARG A 85 11.80 -3.81 18.16
C ARG A 85 13.09 -3.39 17.46
N LYS A 86 14.26 -3.72 18.02
CA LYS A 86 15.55 -3.43 17.37
C LYS A 86 15.70 -4.18 16.05
N LEU A 87 15.29 -5.45 16.00
CA LEU A 87 15.25 -6.24 14.76
C LEU A 87 14.31 -5.62 13.73
N ILE A 88 13.09 -5.26 14.14
CA ILE A 88 12.09 -4.64 13.27
C ILE A 88 12.62 -3.32 12.69
N ASN A 89 13.28 -2.48 13.48
CA ASN A 89 13.83 -1.21 12.99
C ASN A 89 14.87 -1.40 11.87
N VAL A 90 15.56 -2.54 11.82
CA VAL A 90 16.50 -2.86 10.73
C VAL A 90 15.74 -3.33 9.49
N ILE A 91 14.73 -4.19 9.66
CA ILE A 91 13.92 -4.74 8.56
C ILE A 91 12.99 -3.68 7.96
N ASP A 92 12.51 -2.73 8.77
CA ASP A 92 11.57 -1.69 8.35
C ASP A 92 12.18 -0.72 7.33
N VAL A 93 13.50 -0.51 7.34
CA VAL A 93 14.16 0.38 6.35
C VAL A 93 13.94 -0.10 4.91
N PRO A 94 14.37 -1.32 4.51
CA PRO A 94 14.11 -1.85 3.16
C PRO A 94 12.63 -2.18 2.95
N ALA A 95 11.94 -2.72 3.95
CA ALA A 95 10.54 -3.15 3.82
C ALA A 95 9.59 -1.96 3.64
N GLY A 96 9.75 -0.91 4.45
CA GLY A 96 8.99 0.33 4.36
C GLY A 96 9.22 1.04 3.03
N TRP A 97 10.45 1.06 2.50
CA TRP A 97 10.71 1.54 1.15
C TRP A 97 9.94 0.71 0.11
N SER A 98 10.03 -0.62 0.19
CA SER A 98 9.35 -1.53 -0.75
C SER A 98 7.83 -1.33 -0.74
N LEU A 99 7.20 -1.27 0.44
CA LEU A 99 5.75 -1.04 0.58
C LEU A 99 5.29 0.31 0.02
N ARG A 100 6.09 1.37 0.16
CA ARG A 100 5.76 2.70 -0.40
C ARG A 100 5.74 2.68 -1.92
N TRP A 101 6.67 1.95 -2.53
CA TRP A 101 6.83 1.81 -3.98
C TRP A 101 6.02 0.65 -4.58
N MET A 102 5.40 -0.18 -3.74
CA MET A 102 4.61 -1.34 -4.16
C MET A 102 3.59 -1.06 -5.29
N GLY A 103 2.97 0.12 -5.28
CA GLY A 103 2.05 0.53 -6.35
C GLY A 103 2.68 0.56 -7.75
N VAL A 104 3.92 1.07 -7.88
CA VAL A 104 4.61 1.08 -9.18
C VAL A 104 5.05 -0.32 -9.58
N PHE A 105 5.36 -1.20 -8.64
CA PHE A 105 5.80 -2.57 -8.95
C PHE A 105 4.70 -3.45 -9.57
N PHE A 106 3.43 -3.03 -9.49
CA PHE A 106 2.31 -3.68 -10.18
C PHE A 106 2.12 -3.23 -11.63
N THR A 107 2.74 -2.14 -12.05
CA THR A 107 2.60 -1.60 -13.42
C THR A 107 2.98 -2.59 -14.54
N PRO A 108 3.97 -3.49 -14.40
CA PRO A 108 4.33 -4.44 -15.47
C PRO A 108 3.18 -5.33 -15.90
N SER A 109 2.35 -5.78 -14.96
CA SER A 109 1.21 -6.66 -15.25
C SER A 109 0.25 -6.01 -16.25
N PHE A 110 0.09 -4.69 -16.20
CA PHE A 110 -0.76 -3.93 -17.11
C PHE A 110 -0.07 -3.57 -18.42
N VAL A 111 1.24 -3.28 -18.37
CA VAL A 111 2.04 -2.99 -19.58
C VAL A 111 2.04 -4.18 -20.53
N LEU A 112 1.97 -5.40 -20.00
CA LEU A 112 1.99 -6.65 -20.77
C LEU A 112 0.60 -7.12 -21.25
N LEU A 113 -0.50 -6.47 -20.86
CA LEU A 113 -1.86 -6.86 -21.29
C LEU A 113 -2.04 -6.97 -22.82
N PRO A 114 -1.42 -6.12 -23.66
CA PRO A 114 -1.53 -6.24 -25.11
C PRO A 114 -0.91 -7.51 -25.70
N LEU A 115 -0.12 -8.28 -24.94
CA LEU A 115 0.45 -9.56 -25.39
C LEU A 115 -0.50 -10.76 -25.20
N SER A 116 -1.70 -10.55 -24.64
CA SER A 116 -2.64 -11.66 -24.44
C SER A 116 -3.16 -12.21 -25.78
N PRO A 117 -3.34 -13.55 -25.91
CA PRO A 117 -3.81 -14.15 -27.16
C PRO A 117 -5.19 -13.61 -27.52
N PRO A 118 -5.50 -13.43 -28.83
CA PRO A 118 -6.78 -12.90 -29.26
C PRO A 118 -7.92 -13.88 -28.90
N ILE A 119 -8.93 -13.38 -28.19
CA ILE A 119 -10.13 -14.12 -27.81
C ILE A 119 -11.28 -13.67 -28.72
N GLY A 120 -12.17 -14.60 -29.11
CA GLY A 120 -13.37 -14.27 -29.88
C GLY A 120 -14.24 -13.24 -29.15
N ILE A 121 -14.70 -12.21 -29.87
CA ILE A 121 -15.41 -11.04 -29.30
C ILE A 121 -16.61 -11.45 -28.44
N ILE A 122 -17.39 -12.44 -28.89
CA ILE A 122 -18.57 -12.95 -28.15
C ILE A 122 -18.15 -13.53 -26.80
N GLU A 123 -17.10 -14.34 -26.79
CA GLU A 123 -16.62 -14.98 -25.57
C GLU A 123 -15.98 -13.97 -24.62
N VAL A 124 -15.28 -12.96 -25.13
CA VAL A 124 -14.79 -11.82 -24.33
C VAL A 124 -15.94 -11.11 -23.63
N MET A 125 -17.03 -10.83 -24.35
CA MET A 125 -18.20 -10.15 -23.77
C MET A 125 -18.84 -10.98 -22.65
N ILE A 126 -18.94 -12.30 -22.83
CA ILE A 126 -19.44 -13.22 -21.79
C ILE A 126 -18.50 -13.25 -20.58
N ILE A 127 -17.18 -13.35 -20.80
CA ILE A 127 -16.15 -13.29 -19.77
C ILE A 127 -16.29 -12.00 -18.96
N ILE A 128 -16.39 -10.85 -19.63
CA ILE A 128 -16.54 -9.53 -18.98
C ILE A 128 -17.83 -9.49 -18.16
N ALA A 129 -18.96 -9.94 -18.71
CA ALA A 129 -20.24 -9.93 -18.01
C ALA A 129 -20.22 -10.78 -16.73
N ILE A 130 -19.76 -12.04 -16.83
CA ILE A 130 -19.65 -12.96 -15.69
C ILE A 130 -18.66 -12.41 -14.68
N PHE A 131 -17.54 -11.86 -15.14
CA PHE A 131 -16.53 -11.28 -14.27
C PHE A 131 -17.07 -10.10 -13.48
N ILE A 132 -17.74 -9.14 -14.13
CA ILE A 132 -18.29 -7.96 -13.45
C ILE A 132 -19.36 -8.38 -12.43
N ILE A 133 -20.35 -9.18 -12.86
CA ILE A 133 -21.43 -9.63 -11.98
C ILE A 133 -20.85 -10.45 -10.81
N GLY A 134 -19.98 -11.41 -11.11
CA GLY A 134 -19.29 -12.23 -10.12
C GLY A 134 -18.43 -11.42 -9.16
N PHE A 135 -17.79 -10.35 -9.62
CA PHE A 135 -17.04 -9.43 -8.77
C PHE A 135 -17.94 -8.76 -7.72
N PHE A 136 -19.09 -8.20 -8.13
CA PHE A 136 -20.03 -7.59 -7.19
C PHE A 136 -20.65 -8.62 -6.23
N VAL A 137 -21.06 -9.77 -6.74
CA VAL A 137 -21.63 -10.86 -5.93
C VAL A 137 -20.62 -11.34 -4.90
N MET A 138 -19.36 -11.58 -5.29
CA MET A 138 -18.31 -12.06 -4.40
C MET A 138 -17.91 -11.00 -3.36
N MET A 139 -17.89 -9.72 -3.74
CA MET A 139 -17.70 -8.62 -2.80
C MET A 139 -18.83 -8.58 -1.75
N ALA A 140 -20.08 -8.72 -2.18
CA ALA A 140 -21.23 -8.77 -1.28
C ALA A 140 -21.19 -9.99 -0.36
N LEU A 141 -20.95 -11.17 -0.92
CA LEU A 141 -20.86 -12.43 -0.18
C LEU A 141 -19.74 -12.37 0.86
N ALA A 142 -18.55 -11.92 0.47
CA ALA A 142 -17.42 -11.78 1.38
C ALA A 142 -17.72 -10.81 2.53
N ALA A 143 -18.27 -9.64 2.20
CA ALA A 143 -18.65 -8.65 3.21
C ALA A 143 -19.74 -9.18 4.16
N TRP A 144 -20.76 -9.86 3.64
CA TRP A 144 -21.84 -10.41 4.44
C TRP A 144 -21.37 -11.54 5.33
N ILE A 145 -20.66 -12.55 4.81
CA ILE A 145 -20.14 -13.67 5.60
C ILE A 145 -19.21 -13.17 6.71
N THR A 146 -18.30 -12.24 6.40
CA THR A 146 -17.41 -11.69 7.41
C THR A 146 -18.17 -10.90 8.47
N ARG A 147 -19.12 -10.05 8.07
CA ARG A 147 -19.89 -9.21 8.99
C ARG A 147 -20.86 -10.02 9.86
N THR A 148 -21.57 -10.99 9.29
CA THR A 148 -22.49 -11.86 10.06
C THR A 148 -21.72 -12.66 11.09
N LEU A 149 -20.56 -13.19 10.72
CA LEU A 149 -19.71 -13.92 11.65
C LEU A 149 -19.15 -13.02 12.77
N GLN A 150 -18.78 -11.78 12.47
CA GLN A 150 -18.38 -10.81 13.50
C GLN A 150 -19.51 -10.48 14.48
N LEU A 151 -20.75 -10.34 13.97
CA LEU A 151 -21.92 -10.08 14.81
C LEU A 151 -22.27 -11.30 15.66
N ALA A 152 -22.21 -12.50 15.09
CA ALA A 152 -22.46 -13.75 15.79
C ALA A 152 -21.45 -14.01 16.91
N LEU A 153 -20.17 -13.68 16.70
CA LEU A 153 -19.11 -13.83 17.69
C LEU A 153 -19.07 -12.70 18.73
N GLY A 154 -20.00 -11.73 18.68
CA GLY A 154 -20.01 -10.57 19.58
C GLY A 154 -18.80 -9.63 19.43
N ALA A 155 -17.99 -9.84 18.38
CA ALA A 155 -16.73 -9.13 18.15
C ALA A 155 -16.97 -7.64 17.85
N SER A 156 -18.13 -7.27 17.32
CA SER A 156 -18.52 -5.88 17.05
C SER A 156 -18.66 -5.01 18.31
N ARG A 157 -18.98 -5.59 19.48
CA ARG A 157 -19.01 -4.85 20.76
C ARG A 157 -17.61 -4.69 21.35
N ARG A 158 -16.74 -5.70 21.19
CA ARG A 158 -15.34 -5.66 21.63
C ARG A 158 -14.46 -4.74 20.78
N SER A 159 -14.70 -4.62 19.47
CA SER A 159 -13.93 -3.69 18.62
C SER A 159 -14.18 -2.22 18.98
N LYS A 160 -15.41 -1.87 19.39
CA LYS A 160 -15.74 -0.52 19.90
C LYS A 160 -15.12 -0.23 21.27
N SER A 161 -15.11 -1.20 22.19
CA SER A 161 -14.46 -1.03 23.50
C SER A 161 -12.93 -1.01 23.38
N GLN A 162 -12.34 -1.81 22.49
CA GLN A 162 -10.90 -1.82 22.21
C GLN A 162 -10.44 -0.53 21.55
N ARG A 163 -11.25 0.08 20.66
CA ARG A 163 -10.99 1.42 20.13
C ARG A 163 -10.97 2.49 21.23
N ALA A 164 -11.83 2.37 22.24
CA ALA A 164 -11.85 3.28 23.39
C ALA A 164 -10.66 3.05 24.33
N GLU A 165 -10.24 1.79 24.55
CA GLU A 165 -9.04 1.44 25.32
C GLU A 165 -7.73 1.84 24.60
N GLU A 166 -7.66 1.76 23.27
CA GLU A 166 -6.48 2.14 22.49
C GLU A 166 -6.33 3.65 22.26
N LEU A 167 -7.42 4.42 22.27
CA LEU A 167 -7.34 5.89 22.40
C LEU A 167 -6.72 6.30 23.76
N GLY A 168 -6.77 5.42 24.77
CA GLY A 168 -6.12 5.61 26.07
C GLY A 168 -4.73 4.97 26.18
N TYR A 169 -4.44 3.90 25.42
CA TYR A 169 -3.15 3.20 25.43
C TYR A 169 -2.44 3.41 24.09
N GLN A 170 -1.54 4.41 24.04
CA GLN A 170 -0.57 4.52 22.96
C GLN A 170 0.27 3.23 22.94
N THR A 171 -0.09 2.27 22.09
CA THR A 171 0.87 1.24 21.70
C THR A 171 1.98 2.00 20.99
N PRO A 172 3.23 2.01 21.46
CA PRO A 172 4.26 2.86 20.87
C PRO A 172 4.44 2.43 19.42
N ASP A 173 3.92 3.28 18.52
CA ASP A 173 3.87 3.07 17.09
C ASP A 173 5.22 2.51 16.65
N ILE A 174 5.20 1.31 16.06
CA ILE A 174 6.34 0.87 15.29
C ILE A 174 6.38 1.88 14.15
N PRO A 175 7.47 2.67 13.99
CA PRO A 175 7.53 3.65 12.94
C PRO A 175 7.66 2.90 11.62
N ILE A 176 6.54 2.42 11.07
CA ILE A 176 6.45 2.18 9.64
C ILE A 176 6.65 3.56 9.06
N GLY A 177 7.83 3.79 8.47
CA GLY A 177 8.24 5.14 8.12
C GLY A 177 7.07 5.89 7.50
N GLU A 178 6.73 7.08 8.05
CA GLU A 178 5.56 7.86 7.64
C GLU A 178 5.29 7.69 6.15
N PHE A 179 4.08 7.26 5.78
CA PHE A 179 3.68 7.10 4.37
C PHE A 179 3.52 8.48 3.70
N GLN A 180 4.57 9.31 3.74
CA GLN A 180 4.72 10.46 2.87
C GLN A 180 5.05 9.94 1.48
N THR A 181 4.24 10.40 0.52
CA THR A 181 4.32 10.02 -0.89
C THR A 181 5.72 10.31 -1.42
N PRO A 182 6.36 9.41 -2.20
CA PRO A 182 7.52 9.82 -2.99
C PRO A 182 7.08 10.98 -3.90
N GLY A 183 7.66 12.16 -3.68
CA GLY A 183 7.57 13.31 -4.58
C GLY A 183 6.40 14.30 -4.41
N ILE A 184 5.48 14.19 -3.45
CA ILE A 184 4.39 15.19 -3.29
C ILE A 184 4.20 15.58 -1.82
N SER A 185 4.77 16.72 -1.43
CA SER A 185 4.32 17.44 -0.24
C SER A 185 2.94 18.06 -0.51
N ARG A 186 1.99 17.77 0.39
CA ARG A 186 0.77 18.55 0.60
C ARG A 186 1.16 20.03 0.57
N ARG A 187 0.57 20.82 -0.34
CA ARG A 187 0.66 22.30 -0.32
C ARG A 187 0.50 22.74 1.13
N THR A 188 1.46 23.53 1.60
CA THR A 188 1.48 24.29 2.85
C THR A 188 0.08 24.60 3.37
N SER A 189 -0.47 23.71 4.20
CA SER A 189 -1.56 24.04 5.11
C SER A 189 -0.90 24.36 6.44
N VAL A 190 -0.61 25.65 6.61
CA VAL A 190 -0.40 26.22 7.95
C VAL A 190 -1.56 25.78 8.83
N SER A 191 -1.20 25.32 10.03
CA SER A 191 -2.10 24.86 11.09
C SER A 191 -3.43 25.63 11.12
N ARG A 192 -4.53 24.96 10.75
CA ARG A 192 -5.88 25.33 11.19
C ARG A 192 -6.22 24.44 12.37
N ALA A 193 -5.58 24.72 13.51
CA ALA A 193 -6.18 24.38 14.79
C ALA A 193 -7.46 25.21 14.88
N GLY A 194 -8.61 24.55 14.73
CA GLY A 194 -9.91 25.18 14.94
C GLY A 194 -10.05 25.52 16.43
N SER A 195 -9.67 26.74 16.82
CA SER A 195 -10.20 27.34 18.03
C SER A 195 -11.66 27.69 17.75
N GLN A 196 -12.58 26.94 18.37
CA GLN A 196 -13.92 27.45 18.61
C GLN A 196 -13.77 28.71 19.47
N VAL A 197 -14.04 29.88 18.89
CA VAL A 197 -14.15 31.14 19.63
C VAL A 197 -15.63 31.30 20.00
N PRO A 198 -16.00 31.47 21.28
CA PRO A 198 -17.33 31.91 21.65
C PRO A 198 -17.50 33.37 21.24
N LEU A 199 -18.61 33.67 20.58
CA LEU A 199 -18.99 35.02 20.16
C LEU A 199 -19.21 35.90 21.41
N VAL A 200 -18.29 36.82 21.72
CA VAL A 200 -18.53 37.91 22.67
C VAL A 200 -18.69 39.20 21.88
N SER A 201 -19.88 39.77 21.98
CA SER A 201 -20.32 41.05 21.42
C SER A 201 -19.51 42.22 21.96
N VAL A 202 -18.95 43.03 21.06
CA VAL A 202 -18.34 44.33 21.38
C VAL A 202 -19.43 45.41 21.39
N SER A 203 -19.59 46.06 22.54
CA SER A 203 -20.37 47.29 22.73
C SER A 203 -19.57 48.52 22.29
N ALA A 204 -20.27 49.50 21.71
CA ALA A 204 -19.78 50.85 21.38
C ALA A 204 -20.39 51.90 22.35
N PRO A 205 -19.82 53.13 22.46
CA PRO A 205 -19.95 53.95 23.67
C PRO A 205 -21.04 55.04 23.64
N SER A 206 -21.44 55.41 24.87
CA SER A 206 -21.95 56.70 25.39
C SER A 206 -23.27 57.32 24.89
N SER A 207 -24.26 57.39 25.79
CA SER A 207 -24.96 58.62 26.21
C SER A 207 -25.92 58.35 27.40
N GLU A 208 -25.72 59.08 28.52
CA GLU A 208 -26.55 59.18 29.75
C GLU A 208 -27.95 59.81 29.53
N PRO A 209 -28.82 60.00 30.56
CA PRO A 209 -29.06 59.26 31.82
C PRO A 209 -30.58 59.01 32.09
N ALA A 210 -30.92 58.20 33.12
CA ALA A 210 -31.85 58.56 34.22
C ALA A 210 -32.54 57.37 34.93
N SER A 211 -32.44 57.44 36.26
CA SER A 211 -33.43 57.06 37.28
C SER A 211 -33.37 55.69 37.99
N ALA A 212 -33.32 55.84 39.33
CA ALA A 212 -33.84 55.00 40.41
C ALA A 212 -32.99 53.82 40.95
N ALA A 213 -32.50 54.06 42.18
CA ALA A 213 -31.92 53.13 43.17
C ALA A 213 -33.05 52.45 44.01
N PRO A 214 -32.80 51.86 45.20
CA PRO A 214 -31.84 50.83 45.66
C PRO A 214 -32.53 49.71 46.50
N SER A 215 -31.81 48.66 46.93
CA SER A 215 -31.86 48.05 48.31
C SER A 215 -31.37 46.58 48.29
N ARG A 216 -30.16 46.27 48.78
CA ARG A 216 -29.73 45.88 50.16
C ARG A 216 -29.63 44.34 50.36
N PRO A 217 -28.81 43.88 51.34
CA PRO A 217 -27.94 42.70 51.22
C PRO A 217 -28.33 41.56 52.17
N GLN A 218 -27.74 40.37 52.03
CA GLN A 218 -27.55 39.42 53.14
C GLN A 218 -26.50 38.33 52.83
N THR A 219 -25.42 38.35 53.61
CA THR A 219 -24.44 37.26 53.86
C THR A 219 -24.82 36.55 55.18
N PRO A 220 -24.12 35.47 55.62
CA PRO A 220 -24.08 34.08 55.14
C PRO A 220 -24.49 33.09 56.30
N PRO A 221 -24.17 31.78 56.22
CA PRO A 221 -23.30 31.26 57.27
C PRO A 221 -22.23 30.26 56.79
N GLN A 222 -21.16 30.22 57.58
CA GLN A 222 -19.92 29.46 57.43
C GLN A 222 -20.08 27.96 57.73
N LEU A 223 -19.27 27.13 57.07
CA LEU A 223 -18.83 25.84 57.61
C LEU A 223 -17.36 25.58 57.28
N ARG A 224 -16.71 24.95 58.26
CA ARG A 224 -15.34 25.18 58.74
C ARG A 224 -14.32 24.25 58.05
N LEU A 225 -13.10 24.77 57.87
CA LEU A 225 -11.90 24.12 57.33
C LEU A 225 -11.52 22.80 58.03
N GLN A 226 -10.86 21.92 57.28
CA GLN A 226 -9.84 21.01 57.80
C GLN A 226 -8.56 21.18 56.97
N GLU A 227 -7.54 21.75 57.62
CA GLU A 227 -6.20 22.02 57.09
C GLU A 227 -5.33 20.76 57.05
N HIS A 228 -4.52 20.61 56.00
CA HIS A 228 -3.27 19.87 56.07
C HIS A 228 -2.10 20.84 55.91
N HIS A 229 -1.11 20.65 56.78
CA HIS A 229 0.00 21.54 57.07
C HIS A 229 0.94 21.79 55.88
N TYR A 230 1.36 23.05 55.72
CA TYR A 230 2.74 23.37 55.34
C TYR A 230 3.26 24.49 56.22
N ALA A 231 4.43 24.23 56.79
CA ALA A 231 5.15 25.09 57.70
C ALA A 231 5.92 26.20 56.96
N ASN A 232 5.99 27.35 57.62
CA ASN A 232 7.09 28.33 57.68
C ASN A 232 7.74 28.83 56.37
N GLY A 233 7.64 30.15 56.18
CA GLY A 233 8.80 30.95 55.77
C GLY A 233 8.59 31.86 54.57
N ASN A 234 8.31 33.14 54.87
CA ASN A 234 8.57 34.33 54.05
C ASN A 234 7.70 34.52 52.80
N ALA A 235 6.72 35.42 52.92
CA ALA A 235 5.99 36.00 51.80
C ALA A 235 6.93 36.89 50.96
N PRO A 236 7.03 36.70 49.63
CA PRO A 236 7.56 37.73 48.75
C PRO A 236 6.49 38.80 48.54
N GLU A 237 6.85 40.04 48.84
CA GLU A 237 6.17 41.22 48.32
C GLU A 237 6.05 41.09 46.79
N ASN A 238 4.90 41.50 46.25
CA ASN A 238 4.50 41.51 44.82
C ASN A 238 3.54 40.39 44.37
N ALA A 239 2.39 40.29 45.05
CA ALA A 239 1.23 39.55 44.54
C ALA A 239 0.53 40.23 43.32
N VAL A 240 1.06 41.35 42.82
CA VAL A 240 0.51 42.08 41.66
C VAL A 240 1.17 41.68 40.33
N GLU A 241 2.30 40.96 40.36
CA GLU A 241 3.00 40.54 39.14
C GLU A 241 2.47 39.20 38.57
N ALA A 242 1.72 38.43 39.36
CA ALA A 242 1.21 37.11 38.98
C ALA A 242 -0.08 37.12 38.13
N LEU A 243 -0.66 38.31 37.86
CA LEU A 243 -1.92 38.46 37.11
C LEU A 243 -1.72 38.93 35.65
N ASN A 244 -0.48 39.19 35.23
CA ASN A 244 -0.17 39.47 33.82
C ASN A 244 0.57 38.28 33.22
N PRO A 245 -0.07 37.40 32.42
CA PRO A 245 0.71 36.46 31.62
C PRO A 245 1.61 37.29 30.70
N PRO A 246 2.91 36.97 30.54
CA PRO A 246 3.74 37.66 29.58
C PRO A 246 3.05 37.56 28.23
N THR A 247 2.73 38.71 27.64
CA THR A 247 2.17 38.79 26.30
C THR A 247 3.25 38.26 25.36
N SER A 248 3.27 36.94 25.16
CA SER A 248 4.08 36.32 24.12
C SER A 248 3.49 36.81 22.81
N LEU A 249 4.10 37.84 22.25
CA LEU A 249 3.84 38.23 20.87
C LEU A 249 3.97 36.96 20.05
N THR A 250 2.87 36.51 19.46
CA THR A 250 2.87 35.37 18.56
C THR A 250 3.74 35.77 17.38
N GLN A 251 5.03 35.42 17.43
CA GLN A 251 5.93 35.65 16.31
C GLN A 251 5.36 34.87 15.13
N ILE A 252 4.81 35.61 14.16
CA ILE A 252 4.56 35.08 12.82
C ILE A 252 5.94 34.59 12.35
N PRO A 253 6.13 33.30 12.05
CA PRO A 253 7.43 32.80 11.59
C PRO A 253 7.84 33.62 10.36
N LEU A 254 9.03 34.22 10.41
CA LEU A 254 9.63 34.89 9.25
C LEU A 254 9.59 33.90 8.06
N PRO A 255 9.21 34.33 6.84
CA PRO A 255 9.22 33.46 5.69
C PRO A 255 10.62 32.87 5.52
N PRO A 256 10.75 31.54 5.30
CA PRO A 256 12.05 30.90 5.22
C PRO A 256 12.89 31.56 4.12
N PRO A 257 14.20 31.77 4.34
CA PRO A 257 15.08 32.36 3.34
C PRO A 257 15.00 31.57 2.03
N ARG A 258 15.12 32.25 0.88
CA ARG A 258 14.95 31.64 -0.45
C ARG A 258 15.76 30.35 -0.60
N ALA A 259 16.99 30.30 -0.09
CA ALA A 259 17.82 29.09 -0.12
C ALA A 259 17.17 27.87 0.55
N GLU A 260 16.40 28.03 1.63
CA GLU A 260 15.67 26.94 2.28
C GLU A 260 14.47 26.46 1.47
N LEU A 261 13.74 27.38 0.82
CA LEU A 261 12.66 27.03 -0.11
C LEU A 261 13.19 26.26 -1.32
N TRP A 262 14.34 26.68 -1.85
CA TRP A 262 15.02 26.00 -2.95
C TRP A 262 15.57 24.65 -2.49
N ALA A 263 16.18 24.56 -1.31
CA ALA A 263 16.64 23.29 -0.74
C ALA A 263 15.49 22.31 -0.51
N ALA A 264 14.34 22.79 -0.03
CA ALA A 264 13.12 21.98 0.12
C ALA A 264 12.60 21.49 -1.23
N ARG A 265 12.59 22.35 -2.26
CA ARG A 265 12.15 21.98 -3.63
C ARG A 265 13.11 20.98 -4.29
N ILE A 266 14.42 21.15 -4.12
CA ILE A 266 15.42 20.19 -4.59
C ILE A 266 15.21 18.85 -3.89
N SER A 267 15.11 18.86 -2.56
CA SER A 267 14.91 17.65 -1.75
C SER A 267 13.61 16.92 -2.10
N ALA A 268 12.56 17.63 -2.50
CA ALA A 268 11.28 17.05 -2.90
C ALA A 268 11.31 16.37 -4.28
N ASN A 269 12.21 16.78 -5.17
CA ASN A 269 12.27 16.32 -6.56
C ASN A 269 13.49 15.43 -6.88
N VAL A 270 14.25 14.99 -5.86
CA VAL A 270 15.47 14.19 -6.06
C VAL A 270 15.17 12.88 -6.81
N ASP A 271 14.09 12.18 -6.46
CA ASP A 271 13.73 10.92 -7.11
C ASP A 271 13.38 11.17 -8.59
N LEU A 272 12.56 12.18 -8.88
CA LEU A 272 12.19 12.56 -10.24
C LEU A 272 13.43 12.93 -11.08
N ALA A 273 14.34 13.74 -10.51
CA ALA A 273 15.59 14.11 -11.16
C ALA A 273 16.50 12.90 -11.43
N THR A 274 16.54 11.93 -10.52
CA THR A 274 17.34 10.70 -10.67
C THR A 274 16.82 9.86 -11.83
N PHE A 275 15.51 9.62 -11.91
CA PHE A 275 14.92 8.83 -13.02
C PHE A 275 14.88 9.60 -14.35
N ALA A 276 14.74 10.92 -14.33
CA ALA A 276 14.89 11.74 -15.52
C ALA A 276 16.34 11.68 -16.05
N GLY A 277 17.33 11.75 -15.14
CA GLY A 277 18.73 11.55 -15.49
C GLY A 277 18.99 10.16 -16.07
N LEU A 278 18.45 9.11 -15.44
CA LEU A 278 18.51 7.74 -15.96
C LEU A 278 17.90 7.64 -17.37
N PHE A 279 16.76 8.30 -17.62
CA PHE A 279 16.11 8.31 -18.93
C PHE A 279 16.98 8.98 -20.00
N PHE A 280 17.42 10.22 -19.77
CA PHE A 280 18.12 11.02 -20.79
C PHE A 280 19.58 10.61 -20.99
N PHE A 281 20.32 10.34 -19.92
CA PHE A 281 21.78 10.13 -20.01
C PHE A 281 22.20 8.68 -20.16
N ILE A 282 21.38 7.72 -19.72
CA ILE A 282 21.70 6.29 -19.79
C ILE A 282 20.71 5.56 -20.70
N GLY A 283 19.41 5.76 -20.49
CA GLY A 283 18.32 5.06 -21.16
C GLY A 283 18.32 5.28 -22.68
N ILE A 284 18.23 6.54 -23.13
CA ILE A 284 18.22 6.87 -24.57
C ILE A 284 19.51 6.38 -25.26
N PRO A 285 20.73 6.73 -24.78
CA PRO A 285 21.95 6.28 -25.45
C PRO A 285 22.06 4.77 -25.51
N LEU A 286 21.76 4.06 -24.42
CA LEU A 286 21.87 2.59 -24.38
C LEU A 286 20.84 1.92 -25.28
N TYR A 287 19.59 2.38 -25.27
CA TYR A 287 18.52 1.82 -26.08
C TYR A 287 18.81 1.91 -27.59
N TYR A 288 19.28 3.07 -28.06
CA TYR A 288 19.56 3.27 -29.48
C TYR A 288 20.93 2.75 -29.92
N SER A 289 21.91 2.57 -29.01
CA SER A 289 23.24 2.05 -29.36
C SER A 289 23.37 0.54 -29.25
N THR A 290 22.86 -0.08 -28.18
CA THR A 290 23.02 -1.53 -27.92
C THR A 290 21.72 -2.31 -28.08
N GLY A 291 20.58 -1.62 -28.16
CA GLY A 291 19.25 -2.26 -28.18
C GLY A 291 18.76 -2.74 -26.82
N TYR A 292 19.52 -2.52 -25.74
CA TYR A 292 19.10 -2.94 -24.41
C TYR A 292 18.08 -1.97 -23.80
N ALA A 293 16.85 -2.46 -23.63
CA ALA A 293 15.70 -1.61 -23.31
C ALA A 293 15.42 -1.41 -21.81
N MET A 294 16.07 -2.16 -20.91
CA MET A 294 15.72 -2.13 -19.49
C MET A 294 15.83 -0.74 -18.85
N PRO A 295 16.95 0.01 -18.96
CA PRO A 295 17.07 1.27 -18.23
C PRO A 295 16.09 2.34 -18.70
N ILE A 296 15.80 2.39 -20.00
CA ILE A 296 14.83 3.34 -20.57
C ILE A 296 13.40 2.96 -20.16
N HIS A 297 13.01 1.69 -20.28
CA HIS A 297 11.68 1.23 -19.91
C HIS A 297 11.42 1.40 -18.40
N LEU A 298 12.42 1.13 -17.57
CA LEU A 298 12.35 1.34 -16.12
C LEU A 298 12.16 2.83 -15.79
N ALA A 299 12.95 3.70 -16.41
CA ALA A 299 12.85 5.14 -16.19
C ALA A 299 11.49 5.70 -16.64
N ILE A 300 11.02 5.32 -17.84
CA ILE A 300 9.69 5.72 -18.35
C ILE A 300 8.61 5.34 -17.35
N ASN A 301 8.61 4.09 -16.88
CA ASN A 301 7.56 3.59 -16.02
C ASN A 301 7.51 4.26 -14.64
N VAL A 302 8.68 4.62 -14.09
CA VAL A 302 8.75 5.39 -12.85
C VAL A 302 8.33 6.86 -13.06
N LEU A 303 8.74 7.47 -14.18
CA LEU A 303 8.37 8.86 -14.50
C LEU A 303 6.87 9.00 -14.78
N THR A 304 6.26 8.06 -15.51
CA THR A 304 4.81 8.04 -15.73
C THR A 304 4.05 7.79 -14.44
N TRP A 305 4.59 7.00 -13.51
CA TRP A 305 4.03 6.86 -12.16
C TRP A 305 4.02 8.18 -11.38
N PHE A 306 5.11 8.94 -11.39
CA PHE A 306 5.13 10.27 -10.78
C PHE A 306 4.11 11.22 -11.42
N GLY A 307 3.99 11.19 -12.76
CA GLY A 307 2.96 11.94 -13.49
C GLY A 307 1.54 11.53 -13.07
N ALA A 308 1.28 10.23 -12.94
CA ALA A 308 -0.01 9.71 -12.51
C ALA A 308 -0.33 10.05 -11.03
N MET A 309 0.68 10.11 -10.16
CA MET A 309 0.53 10.57 -8.78
C MET A 309 0.17 12.07 -8.69
N ALA A 310 0.60 12.88 -9.66
CA ALA A 310 0.37 14.32 -9.72
C ALA A 310 -1.06 14.71 -10.13
N ILE A 311 -1.89 13.77 -10.58
CA ILE A 311 -3.29 13.99 -10.94
C ILE A 311 -4.07 14.60 -9.75
N PRO A 312 -4.95 15.59 -9.95
CA PRO A 312 -5.75 16.16 -8.86
C PRO A 312 -6.62 15.12 -8.15
N SER A 313 -6.86 15.27 -6.84
CA SER A 313 -7.65 14.32 -6.02
C SER A 313 -9.04 14.02 -6.57
N ASN A 314 -9.67 15.01 -7.21
CA ASN A 314 -11.01 14.88 -7.79
C ASN A 314 -11.05 13.85 -8.94
N TRP A 315 -9.94 13.73 -9.67
CA TRP A 315 -9.81 12.81 -10.78
C TRP A 315 -9.23 11.45 -10.37
N LYS A 316 -8.51 11.36 -9.23
CA LYS A 316 -7.95 10.10 -8.73
C LYS A 316 -8.99 9.01 -8.47
N GLN A 317 -10.27 9.38 -8.30
CA GLN A 317 -11.35 8.41 -8.16
C GLN A 317 -11.64 7.62 -9.46
N TYR A 318 -11.36 8.22 -10.62
CA TYR A 318 -11.60 7.62 -11.94
C TYR A 318 -10.29 7.20 -12.61
N LEU A 319 -9.24 7.98 -12.42
CA LEU A 319 -7.91 7.80 -13.00
C LEU A 319 -7.00 7.15 -11.95
N HIS A 320 -7.13 5.83 -11.80
CA HIS A 320 -6.27 5.08 -10.89
C HIS A 320 -4.81 5.20 -11.32
N PRO A 321 -3.89 5.62 -10.44
CA PRO A 321 -2.55 5.96 -10.88
C PRO A 321 -1.77 4.81 -11.51
N VAL A 322 -1.98 3.57 -11.04
CA VAL A 322 -1.35 2.37 -11.64
C VAL A 322 -1.81 2.17 -13.09
N LEU A 323 -3.11 2.39 -13.37
CA LEU A 323 -3.64 2.25 -14.72
C LEU A 323 -3.13 3.34 -15.64
N VAL A 324 -3.16 4.59 -15.16
CA VAL A 324 -2.72 5.74 -15.95
C VAL A 324 -1.24 5.65 -16.25
N SER A 325 -0.41 5.28 -15.26
CA SER A 325 1.03 5.12 -15.48
C SER A 325 1.31 4.00 -16.48
N SER A 326 0.65 2.83 -16.34
CA SER A 326 0.87 1.70 -17.25
C SER A 326 0.42 2.00 -18.69
N LEU A 327 -0.73 2.66 -18.87
CA LEU A 327 -1.19 3.07 -20.20
C LEU A 327 -0.22 4.08 -20.82
N ALA A 328 0.21 5.08 -20.05
CA ALA A 328 1.21 6.06 -20.50
C ALA A 328 2.54 5.38 -20.85
N THR A 329 2.99 4.41 -20.06
CA THR A 329 4.19 3.62 -20.33
C THR A 329 4.08 2.88 -21.65
N VAL A 330 2.97 2.17 -21.91
CA VAL A 330 2.74 1.47 -23.19
C VAL A 330 2.79 2.45 -24.36
N LEU A 331 2.10 3.60 -24.27
CA LEU A 331 2.08 4.59 -25.35
C LEU A 331 3.47 5.20 -25.63
N ILE A 332 4.23 5.53 -24.59
CA ILE A 332 5.58 6.11 -24.73
C ILE A 332 6.54 5.06 -25.30
N VAL A 333 6.53 3.84 -24.76
CA VAL A 333 7.37 2.74 -25.24
C VAL A 333 7.02 2.39 -26.69
N TRP A 334 5.74 2.38 -27.05
CA TRP A 334 5.28 2.18 -28.43
C TRP A 334 5.81 3.28 -29.37
N THR A 335 5.76 4.53 -28.93
CA THR A 335 6.28 5.66 -29.70
C THR A 335 7.79 5.53 -29.94
N LEU A 336 8.57 5.16 -28.92
CA LEU A 336 10.01 4.94 -29.05
C LEU A 336 10.35 3.75 -29.94
N ALA A 337 9.58 2.67 -29.84
CA ALA A 337 9.68 1.50 -30.71
C ALA A 337 9.41 1.88 -32.17
N ALA A 338 8.35 2.66 -32.43
CA ALA A 338 8.01 3.13 -33.77
C ALA A 338 9.11 4.00 -34.38
N ILE A 339 9.79 4.84 -33.57
CA ILE A 339 10.96 5.63 -34.00
C ILE A 339 12.13 4.72 -34.40
N ARG A 340 12.31 3.58 -33.71
CA ARG A 340 13.35 2.60 -34.00
C ARG A 340 13.00 1.64 -35.15
N GLY A 341 11.72 1.58 -35.53
CA GLY A 341 11.19 0.61 -36.49
C GLY A 341 10.78 -0.74 -35.87
N ASP A 342 10.76 -0.84 -34.54
CA ASP A 342 10.36 -2.04 -33.81
C ASP A 342 8.83 -2.10 -33.62
N SER A 343 8.29 -3.32 -33.54
CA SER A 343 6.88 -3.53 -33.23
C SER A 343 6.58 -3.35 -31.74
N LEU A 344 5.32 -3.06 -31.40
CA LEU A 344 4.89 -3.02 -29.99
C LEU A 344 5.13 -4.37 -29.30
N THR A 345 4.84 -5.48 -29.97
CA THR A 345 4.96 -6.83 -29.41
C THR A 345 6.41 -7.17 -29.05
N SER A 346 7.37 -6.93 -29.97
CA SER A 346 8.79 -7.15 -29.71
C SER A 346 9.30 -6.31 -28.54
N THR A 347 8.84 -5.06 -28.44
CA THR A 347 9.21 -4.15 -27.36
C THR A 347 8.62 -4.57 -26.02
N LEU A 348 7.40 -5.11 -26.00
CA LEU A 348 6.79 -5.66 -24.79
C LEU A 348 7.47 -6.97 -24.33
N TYR A 349 7.97 -7.79 -25.25
CA TYR A 349 8.85 -8.92 -24.90
C TYR A 349 10.20 -8.44 -24.33
N ALA A 350 10.79 -7.36 -24.88
CA ALA A 350 11.97 -6.74 -24.30
C ALA A 350 11.70 -6.06 -22.94
N TYR A 351 10.46 -5.67 -22.67
CA TYR A 351 10.04 -5.14 -21.38
C TYR A 351 10.04 -6.20 -20.28
N ARG A 352 9.67 -7.45 -20.60
CA ARG A 352 9.74 -8.58 -19.67
C ARG A 352 10.31 -9.81 -20.37
N THR A 353 11.59 -10.05 -20.14
CA THR A 353 12.36 -11.13 -20.77
C THR A 353 12.15 -12.48 -20.07
N GLY A 354 11.63 -12.47 -18.83
CA GLY A 354 11.45 -13.68 -18.01
C GLY A 354 12.62 -13.94 -17.06
N GLU A 355 13.72 -13.19 -17.20
CA GLU A 355 14.93 -13.28 -16.38
C GLU A 355 14.75 -12.57 -15.03
N LYS A 356 13.88 -13.11 -14.17
CA LYS A 356 13.70 -12.64 -12.79
C LYS A 356 14.91 -13.02 -11.93
N TYR A 357 15.11 -12.39 -10.77
CA TYR A 357 16.21 -12.70 -9.84
C TYR A 357 16.38 -14.19 -9.52
N ILE A 358 15.28 -14.96 -9.49
CA ILE A 358 15.30 -16.41 -9.25
C ILE A 358 16.05 -17.14 -10.35
N GLU A 359 15.73 -16.84 -11.62
CA GLU A 359 16.40 -17.45 -12.78
C GLU A 359 17.84 -16.96 -12.88
N LEU A 360 18.07 -15.65 -12.71
CA LEU A 360 19.40 -15.06 -12.75
C LEU A 360 20.37 -15.67 -11.72
N TRP A 361 19.90 -15.95 -10.50
CA TRP A 361 20.74 -16.55 -9.47
C TRP A 361 20.89 -18.06 -9.62
N ARG A 362 19.85 -18.74 -10.09
CA ARG A 362 19.88 -20.18 -10.37
C ARG A 362 20.86 -20.50 -11.49
N ASN A 363 20.84 -19.69 -12.54
CA ASN A 363 21.65 -19.85 -13.73
C ASN A 363 22.93 -19.00 -13.70
N ALA A 364 23.30 -18.44 -12.54
CA ALA A 364 24.48 -17.57 -12.41
C ALA A 364 25.80 -18.25 -12.85
N THR A 365 25.85 -19.58 -12.82
CA THR A 365 27.01 -20.39 -13.26
C THR A 365 26.96 -20.73 -14.76
N GLN A 366 25.82 -20.54 -15.42
CA GLN A 366 25.62 -20.79 -16.83
C GLN A 366 25.71 -19.46 -17.59
N LYS A 367 26.46 -19.44 -18.70
CA LYS A 367 26.64 -18.22 -19.50
C LYS A 367 25.32 -17.90 -20.20
N GLN A 368 24.48 -17.09 -19.58
CA GLN A 368 23.16 -16.72 -20.09
C GLN A 368 23.27 -15.37 -20.81
N ASP A 369 22.92 -15.33 -22.10
CA ASP A 369 23.06 -14.13 -22.94
C ASP A 369 21.86 -13.15 -22.81
N LEU A 370 20.81 -13.53 -22.07
CA LEU A 370 19.62 -12.70 -21.90
C LEU A 370 19.71 -11.82 -20.64
N LEU A 371 19.63 -10.50 -20.85
CA LEU A 371 19.58 -9.52 -19.78
C LEU A 371 18.14 -9.33 -19.26
N PRO A 372 17.94 -8.93 -17.99
CA PRO A 372 16.61 -8.71 -17.44
C PRO A 372 15.91 -7.50 -18.06
N GLY A 373 14.60 -7.61 -18.28
CA GLY A 373 13.75 -6.49 -18.67
C GLY A 373 13.34 -5.62 -17.47
N ALA A 374 12.78 -4.44 -17.75
CA ALA A 374 12.27 -3.55 -16.70
C ALA A 374 11.14 -4.21 -15.88
N GLY A 375 10.27 -4.97 -16.54
CA GLY A 375 9.21 -5.75 -15.91
C GLY A 375 9.74 -6.82 -14.96
N ASP A 376 10.89 -7.43 -15.25
CA ASP A 376 11.53 -8.42 -14.38
C ASP A 376 12.14 -7.78 -13.13
N VAL A 377 12.71 -6.58 -13.26
CA VAL A 377 13.18 -5.76 -12.12
C VAL A 377 12.00 -5.39 -11.22
N PHE A 378 10.91 -4.86 -11.78
CA PHE A 378 9.72 -4.54 -10.99
C PHE A 378 9.09 -5.78 -10.35
N GLY A 379 9.03 -6.91 -11.06
CA GLY A 379 8.56 -8.18 -10.51
C GLY A 379 9.44 -8.71 -9.38
N THR A 380 10.76 -8.48 -9.45
CA THR A 380 11.71 -8.79 -8.37
C THR A 380 11.43 -7.94 -7.13
N LEU A 381 11.27 -6.63 -7.31
CA LEU A 381 10.96 -5.72 -6.20
C LEU A 381 9.58 -5.99 -5.59
N LEU A 382 8.62 -6.44 -6.41
CA LEU A 382 7.29 -6.82 -5.94
C LEU A 382 7.33 -8.01 -4.97
N ASP A 383 8.18 -9.02 -5.22
CA ASP A 383 8.34 -10.14 -4.28
C ASP A 383 8.82 -9.65 -2.92
N ALA A 384 9.78 -8.72 -2.90
CA ALA A 384 10.24 -8.12 -1.65
C ALA A 384 9.13 -7.30 -0.96
N SER A 385 8.25 -6.62 -1.71
CA SER A 385 7.09 -5.93 -1.16
C SER A 385 6.08 -6.90 -0.53
N ILE A 386 5.87 -8.06 -1.14
CA ILE A 386 4.99 -9.10 -0.60
C ILE A 386 5.54 -9.59 0.74
N VAL A 387 6.84 -9.88 0.84
CA VAL A 387 7.46 -10.23 2.13
C VAL A 387 7.31 -9.12 3.16
N ALA A 388 7.47 -7.87 2.74
CA ALA A 388 7.35 -6.69 3.60
C ALA A 388 5.95 -6.51 4.22
N LEU A 389 4.87 -7.06 3.62
CA LEU A 389 3.52 -7.04 4.21
C LEU A 389 3.45 -7.80 5.55
N ALA A 390 4.44 -8.62 5.87
CA ALA A 390 4.55 -9.23 7.20
C ALA A 390 4.68 -8.19 8.32
N LEU A 391 5.24 -6.99 8.04
CA LEU A 391 5.39 -5.92 9.04
C LEU A 391 4.06 -5.32 9.51
N PRO A 392 3.16 -4.82 8.64
CA PRO A 392 1.85 -4.37 9.08
C PRO A 392 1.05 -5.50 9.72
N MET A 393 1.15 -6.74 9.22
CA MET A 393 0.54 -7.90 9.88
C MET A 393 1.06 -8.07 11.32
N PHE A 394 2.37 -7.97 11.52
CA PHE A 394 2.97 -8.05 12.85
C PHE A 394 2.57 -6.87 13.74
N GLN A 395 2.51 -5.64 13.21
CA GLN A 395 2.08 -4.46 13.96
C GLN A 395 0.67 -4.66 14.54
N TYR A 396 -0.28 -5.17 13.73
CA TYR A 396 -1.67 -5.40 14.12
C TYR A 396 -1.96 -6.85 14.57
N ARG A 397 -0.94 -7.62 14.95
CA ARG A 397 -1.06 -9.06 15.32
C ARG A 397 -2.09 -9.35 16.42
N ARG A 398 -2.29 -8.43 17.37
CA ARG A 398 -3.29 -8.57 18.43
C ARG A 398 -4.71 -8.51 17.88
N GLU A 399 -4.98 -7.61 16.95
CA GLU A 399 -6.25 -7.52 16.23
C GLU A 399 -6.46 -8.78 15.39
N LEU A 400 -5.43 -9.23 14.66
CA LEU A 400 -5.48 -10.47 13.86
C LEU A 400 -5.83 -11.69 14.72
N ARG A 401 -5.22 -11.81 15.91
CA ARG A 401 -5.50 -12.89 16.86
C ARG A 401 -6.93 -12.82 17.41
N THR A 402 -7.40 -11.62 17.72
CA THR A 402 -8.74 -11.39 18.26
C THR A 402 -9.82 -11.75 17.25
N HIS A 403 -9.61 -11.39 15.98
CA HIS A 403 -10.54 -11.64 14.89
C HIS A 403 -10.20 -12.87 14.04
N PHE A 404 -9.38 -13.78 14.54
CA PHE A 404 -8.86 -14.92 13.78
C PHE A 404 -9.98 -15.72 13.09
N VAL A 405 -11.05 -16.04 13.82
CA VAL A 405 -12.20 -16.77 13.28
C VAL A 405 -12.93 -15.97 12.21
N SER A 406 -13.13 -14.67 12.44
CA SER A 406 -13.75 -13.75 11.47
C SER A 406 -12.90 -13.50 10.22
N ILE A 407 -11.63 -13.90 10.23
CA ILE A 407 -10.73 -13.85 9.06
C ILE A 407 -10.71 -15.21 8.37
N VAL A 408 -10.42 -16.30 9.09
CA VAL A 408 -10.18 -17.62 8.49
C VAL A 408 -11.44 -18.23 7.88
N MET A 409 -12.57 -18.21 8.60
CA MET A 409 -13.79 -18.88 8.13
C MET A 409 -14.34 -18.29 6.82
N PRO A 410 -14.45 -16.96 6.64
CA PRO A 410 -14.85 -16.39 5.36
C PRO A 410 -13.86 -16.74 4.24
N ASN A 411 -12.55 -16.73 4.50
CA ASN A 411 -11.54 -17.07 3.50
C ASN A 411 -11.68 -18.52 3.01
N ILE A 412 -11.95 -19.48 3.91
CA ILE A 412 -12.22 -20.87 3.55
C ILE A 412 -13.51 -20.97 2.72
N ALA A 413 -14.61 -20.38 3.20
CA ALA A 413 -15.90 -20.44 2.53
C ALA A 413 -15.84 -19.85 1.11
N ILE A 414 -15.18 -18.70 0.95
CA ILE A 414 -15.07 -18.02 -0.34
C ILE A 414 -14.10 -18.75 -1.28
N SER A 415 -13.01 -19.34 -0.77
CA SER A 415 -12.08 -20.15 -1.58
C SER A 415 -12.76 -21.37 -2.17
N ILE A 416 -13.46 -22.15 -1.34
CA ILE A 416 -14.22 -23.32 -1.79
C ILE A 416 -15.36 -22.89 -2.72
N GLY A 417 -16.11 -21.84 -2.36
CA GLY A 417 -17.16 -21.30 -3.20
C GLY A 417 -16.65 -20.84 -4.57
N SER A 418 -15.47 -20.22 -4.63
CA SER A 418 -14.85 -19.80 -5.88
C SER A 418 -14.53 -20.99 -6.78
N LEU A 419 -13.92 -22.03 -6.21
CA LEU A 419 -13.52 -23.25 -6.90
C LEU A 419 -14.73 -24.03 -7.45
N LEU A 420 -15.83 -24.07 -6.70
CA LEU A 420 -16.99 -24.89 -7.05
C LEU A 420 -18.06 -24.15 -7.87
N ALA A 421 -18.18 -22.82 -7.73
CA ALA A 421 -19.23 -22.07 -8.39
C ALA A 421 -18.81 -21.47 -9.74
N TYR A 422 -17.60 -20.91 -9.86
CA TYR A 422 -17.22 -20.22 -11.09
C TYR A 422 -17.02 -21.15 -12.28
N PRO A 423 -16.26 -22.25 -12.20
CA PRO A 423 -16.03 -23.10 -13.37
C PRO A 423 -17.31 -23.62 -14.03
N PRO A 424 -18.27 -24.23 -13.32
CA PRO A 424 -19.51 -24.70 -13.96
C PRO A 424 -20.38 -23.55 -14.47
N LEU A 425 -20.42 -22.41 -13.77
CA LEU A 425 -21.18 -21.24 -14.23
C LEU A 425 -20.62 -20.69 -15.55
N CYS A 426 -19.30 -20.54 -15.65
CA CYS A 426 -18.64 -20.06 -16.86
C CYS A 426 -18.85 -21.03 -18.03
N TYR A 427 -18.73 -22.34 -17.75
CA TYR A 427 -18.93 -23.38 -18.75
C TYR A 427 -20.37 -23.42 -19.26
N ALA A 428 -21.36 -23.31 -18.37
CA ALA A 428 -22.77 -23.24 -18.73
C ALA A 428 -23.12 -22.00 -19.57
N CYS A 429 -22.38 -20.91 -19.41
CA CYS A 429 -22.50 -19.70 -20.25
C CYS A 429 -21.76 -19.79 -21.59
N GLY A 430 -21.10 -20.91 -21.90
CA GLY A 430 -20.44 -21.15 -23.18
C GLY A 430 -18.95 -20.80 -23.24
N ILE A 431 -18.28 -20.55 -22.11
CA ILE A 431 -16.81 -20.37 -22.05
C ILE A 431 -16.13 -21.74 -22.11
N SER A 432 -15.03 -21.86 -22.86
CA SER A 432 -14.31 -23.14 -22.95
C SER A 432 -13.87 -23.68 -21.59
N ALA A 433 -13.84 -25.01 -21.42
CA ALA A 433 -13.55 -25.65 -20.14
C ALA A 433 -12.25 -25.16 -19.47
N ALA A 434 -11.15 -25.06 -20.25
CA ALA A 434 -9.87 -24.55 -19.74
C ALA A 434 -9.95 -23.10 -19.25
N ARG A 435 -10.71 -22.23 -19.92
CA ARG A 435 -10.89 -20.84 -19.50
C ARG A 435 -11.87 -20.69 -18.36
N SER A 436 -12.88 -21.54 -18.29
CA SER A 436 -13.80 -21.63 -17.15
C SER A 436 -13.07 -22.02 -15.86
N LEU A 437 -12.12 -22.95 -15.93
CA LEU A 437 -11.27 -23.31 -14.78
C LEU A 437 -10.39 -22.14 -14.31
N ALA A 438 -9.95 -21.26 -15.22
CA ALA A 438 -9.17 -20.08 -14.88
C ALA A 438 -9.94 -19.07 -14.01
N PHE A 439 -11.29 -19.09 -14.01
CA PHE A 439 -12.06 -18.23 -13.12
C PHE A 439 -11.96 -18.65 -11.65
N ALA A 440 -11.57 -19.90 -11.36
CA ALA A 440 -11.40 -20.37 -9.99
C ALA A 440 -10.32 -19.58 -9.23
N SER A 441 -9.30 -19.09 -9.96
CA SER A 441 -8.17 -18.31 -9.46
C SER A 441 -8.30 -16.80 -9.72
N ARG A 442 -9.47 -16.29 -10.16
CA ARG A 442 -9.64 -14.90 -10.65
C ARG A 442 -9.25 -13.80 -9.66
N SER A 443 -9.34 -14.05 -8.36
CA SER A 443 -9.07 -13.04 -7.32
C SER A 443 -7.67 -13.20 -6.71
N LEU A 444 -6.94 -14.24 -7.12
CA LEU A 444 -5.60 -14.53 -6.64
C LEU A 444 -4.57 -13.61 -7.27
N THR A 445 -3.48 -13.38 -6.53
CA THR A 445 -2.32 -12.68 -7.10
C THR A 445 -1.65 -13.60 -8.09
N LEU A 446 -1.09 -13.05 -9.17
CA LEU A 446 -0.54 -13.83 -10.28
C LEU A 446 0.36 -14.98 -9.82
N ALA A 447 1.21 -14.75 -8.82
CA ALA A 447 2.07 -15.77 -8.23
C ALA A 447 1.29 -16.99 -7.71
N LEU A 448 0.13 -16.79 -7.08
CA LEU A 448 -0.76 -17.84 -6.57
C LEU A 448 -1.77 -18.33 -7.62
N ALA A 449 -2.18 -17.46 -8.54
CA ALA A 449 -3.16 -17.75 -9.57
C ALA A 449 -2.63 -18.75 -10.60
N ILE A 450 -1.38 -18.58 -11.03
CA ILE A 450 -0.76 -19.44 -12.05
C ILE A 450 -0.69 -20.90 -11.56
N PRO A 451 -0.07 -21.23 -10.41
CA PRO A 451 -0.03 -22.60 -9.90
C PRO A 451 -1.42 -23.21 -9.72
N ALA A 452 -2.36 -22.48 -9.13
CA ALA A 452 -3.73 -22.96 -8.94
C ALA A 452 -4.43 -23.30 -10.26
N THR A 453 -4.18 -22.51 -11.31
CA THR A 453 -4.77 -22.72 -12.64
C THR A 453 -4.11 -23.90 -13.36
N VAL A 454 -2.78 -24.02 -13.27
CA VAL A 454 -2.01 -25.13 -13.84
C VAL A 454 -2.45 -26.46 -13.22
N ASN A 455 -2.61 -26.50 -11.89
CA ASN A 455 -3.09 -27.67 -11.17
C ASN A 455 -4.48 -28.14 -11.65
N LEU A 456 -5.35 -27.21 -12.03
CA LEU A 456 -6.65 -27.51 -12.61
C LEU A 456 -6.61 -27.86 -14.11
N GLY A 457 -5.49 -27.60 -14.81
CA GLY A 457 -5.42 -27.70 -16.27
C GLY A 457 -6.14 -26.55 -17.00
N GLY A 458 -6.26 -25.40 -16.35
CA GLY A 458 -6.90 -24.20 -16.92
C GLY A 458 -5.96 -23.35 -17.77
N ASP A 459 -6.52 -22.34 -18.45
CA ASP A 459 -5.76 -21.38 -19.25
C ASP A 459 -5.09 -20.31 -18.38
N VAL A 460 -3.76 -20.34 -18.32
CA VAL A 460 -2.93 -19.43 -17.52
C VAL A 460 -3.05 -17.98 -17.99
N ASN A 461 -3.24 -17.75 -19.29
CA ASN A 461 -3.37 -16.40 -19.84
C ASN A 461 -4.67 -15.73 -19.37
N THR A 462 -5.78 -16.48 -19.40
CA THR A 462 -7.06 -16.02 -18.84
C THR A 462 -6.96 -15.80 -17.34
N ALA A 463 -6.33 -16.69 -16.57
CA ALA A 463 -6.15 -16.52 -15.13
C ALA A 463 -5.36 -15.25 -14.80
N ALA A 464 -4.28 -14.99 -15.55
CA ALA A 464 -3.48 -13.78 -15.40
C ALA A 464 -4.32 -12.52 -15.68
N ALA A 465 -5.07 -12.49 -16.78
CA ALA A 465 -5.94 -11.37 -17.12
C ALA A 465 -7.01 -11.12 -16.05
N LEU A 466 -7.69 -12.16 -15.58
CA LEU A 466 -8.72 -12.07 -14.55
C LEU A 466 -8.15 -11.56 -13.21
N ALA A 467 -7.00 -12.10 -12.78
CA ALA A 467 -6.29 -11.64 -11.58
C ALA A 467 -5.95 -10.15 -11.61
N ILE A 468 -5.45 -9.69 -12.76
CA ILE A 468 -5.08 -8.29 -13.00
C ILE A 468 -6.32 -7.39 -12.94
N ILE A 469 -7.40 -7.75 -13.65
CA ILE A 469 -8.64 -6.97 -13.68
C ILE A 469 -9.31 -6.96 -12.29
N SER A 470 -9.27 -8.07 -11.54
CA SER A 470 -9.84 -8.14 -10.18
C SER A 470 -9.12 -7.22 -9.21
N GLY A 471 -7.79 -7.16 -9.31
CA GLY A 471 -6.98 -6.20 -8.55
C GLY A 471 -7.33 -4.75 -8.86
N ILE A 472 -7.57 -4.42 -10.13
CA ILE A 472 -8.00 -3.07 -10.56
C ILE A 472 -9.36 -2.72 -9.96
N LEU A 473 -10.37 -3.55 -10.20
CA LEU A 473 -11.74 -3.26 -9.76
C LEU A 473 -11.79 -3.11 -8.25
N GLY A 474 -11.02 -3.90 -7.52
CA GLY A 474 -10.87 -3.74 -6.08
C GLY A 474 -10.26 -2.42 -5.64
N ALA A 475 -9.14 -2.05 -6.25
CA ALA A 475 -8.45 -0.80 -5.93
C ALA A 475 -9.29 0.44 -6.25
N VAL A 476 -10.09 0.40 -7.33
CA VAL A 476 -10.91 1.53 -7.81
C VAL A 476 -12.29 1.57 -7.16
N LEU A 477 -13.01 0.44 -7.18
CA LEU A 477 -14.41 0.36 -6.79
C LEU A 477 -14.61 -0.22 -5.39
N GLY A 478 -13.62 -0.92 -4.82
CA GLY A 478 -13.78 -1.68 -3.59
C GLY A 478 -14.35 -0.87 -2.42
N ALA A 479 -13.79 0.31 -2.15
CA ALA A 479 -14.30 1.21 -1.10
C ALA A 479 -15.70 1.77 -1.40
N ARG A 480 -16.06 1.95 -2.68
CA ARG A 480 -17.38 2.43 -3.10
C ARG A 480 -18.43 1.32 -2.96
N ILE A 481 -18.09 0.10 -3.35
CA ILE A 481 -18.93 -1.09 -3.22
C ILE A 481 -19.21 -1.39 -1.75
N LEU A 482 -18.19 -1.34 -0.89
CA LEU A 482 -18.35 -1.55 0.56
C LEU A 482 -19.29 -0.51 1.19
N ARG A 483 -19.22 0.76 0.76
CA ARG A 483 -20.19 1.80 1.18
C ARG A 483 -21.60 1.52 0.68
N TRP A 484 -21.76 1.05 -0.55
CA TRP A 484 -23.07 0.63 -1.09
C TRP A 484 -23.67 -0.56 -0.32
N LEU A 485 -22.83 -1.51 0.08
CA LEU A 485 -23.19 -2.64 0.96
C LEU A 485 -23.44 -2.21 2.43
N ARG A 486 -23.38 -0.90 2.73
CA ARG A 486 -23.56 -0.33 4.07
C ARG A 486 -22.61 -0.94 5.10
N VAL A 487 -21.39 -1.26 4.69
CA VAL A 487 -20.30 -1.63 5.60
C VAL A 487 -19.80 -0.34 6.26
N PRO A 488 -19.83 -0.24 7.60
CA PRO A 488 -19.36 0.94 8.31
C PRO A 488 -17.89 1.25 7.99
N GLU A 489 -17.54 2.54 7.92
CA GLU A 489 -16.15 2.93 7.62
C GLU A 489 -15.17 2.50 8.71
N ASP A 490 -15.64 2.35 9.95
CA ASP A 490 -14.88 1.87 11.10
C ASP A 490 -14.73 0.34 11.17
N ASP A 491 -15.41 -0.42 10.31
CA ASP A 491 -15.30 -1.88 10.23
C ASP A 491 -14.09 -2.31 9.37
N TYR A 492 -12.89 -2.09 9.89
CA TYR A 492 -11.63 -2.44 9.21
C TYR A 492 -11.48 -3.95 8.98
N VAL A 493 -12.17 -4.80 9.76
CA VAL A 493 -12.15 -6.26 9.61
C VAL A 493 -12.91 -6.69 8.38
N THR A 494 -14.17 -6.27 8.22
CA THR A 494 -14.96 -6.59 7.03
C THR A 494 -14.31 -6.00 5.79
N ARG A 495 -13.86 -4.75 5.86
CA ARG A 495 -13.20 -4.06 4.73
C ARG A 495 -11.90 -4.77 4.32
N GLY A 496 -11.04 -5.10 5.29
CA GLY A 496 -9.78 -5.79 5.06
C GLY A 496 -9.97 -7.18 4.47
N VAL A 497 -10.81 -8.02 5.09
CA VAL A 497 -11.06 -9.39 4.63
C VAL A 497 -11.69 -9.40 3.22
N THR A 498 -12.69 -8.55 2.99
CA THR A 498 -13.39 -8.49 1.70
C THR A 498 -12.47 -8.08 0.56
N LEU A 499 -11.64 -7.05 0.77
CA LEU A 499 -10.70 -6.58 -0.25
C LEU A 499 -9.55 -7.56 -0.46
N GLY A 500 -9.03 -8.17 0.61
CA GLY A 500 -7.97 -9.17 0.52
C GLY A 500 -8.38 -10.39 -0.30
N VAL A 501 -9.61 -10.89 -0.09
CA VAL A 501 -10.14 -12.05 -0.83
C VAL A 501 -10.45 -11.72 -2.30
N ASN A 502 -10.99 -10.54 -2.59
CA ASN A 502 -11.47 -10.22 -3.95
C ASN A 502 -10.43 -9.55 -4.86
N SER A 503 -9.42 -8.88 -4.29
CA SER A 503 -8.71 -7.82 -5.02
C SER A 503 -7.19 -7.85 -4.87
N SER A 504 -6.66 -8.95 -4.33
CA SER A 504 -5.22 -9.22 -4.30
C SER A 504 -4.37 -8.11 -3.64
N ALA A 505 -3.06 -8.18 -3.83
CA ALA A 505 -2.12 -7.24 -3.25
C ALA A 505 -2.26 -5.79 -3.78
N ILE A 506 -2.91 -5.58 -4.94
CA ILE A 506 -3.13 -4.25 -5.51
C ILE A 506 -4.08 -3.43 -4.62
N ALA A 507 -5.22 -3.98 -4.20
CA ALA A 507 -6.12 -3.30 -3.28
C ALA A 507 -5.50 -3.11 -1.89
N THR A 508 -4.73 -4.09 -1.42
CA THR A 508 -3.94 -3.97 -0.18
C THR A 508 -2.98 -2.78 -0.24
N SER A 509 -2.33 -2.53 -1.38
CA SER A 509 -1.42 -1.38 -1.54
C SER A 509 -2.13 -0.02 -1.40
N VAL A 510 -3.42 0.04 -1.76
CA VAL A 510 -4.26 1.23 -1.54
C VAL A 510 -4.62 1.34 -0.05
N LEU A 511 -5.00 0.23 0.58
CA LEU A 511 -5.30 0.20 2.02
C LEU A 511 -4.10 0.60 2.88
N LEU A 512 -2.87 0.26 2.51
CA LEU A 512 -1.67 0.69 3.24
C LEU A 512 -1.61 2.22 3.42
N ARG A 513 -2.23 2.98 2.51
CA ARG A 513 -2.27 4.44 2.55
C ARG A 513 -3.53 4.99 3.20
N THR A 514 -4.68 4.33 3.02
CA THR A 514 -5.99 4.83 3.48
C THR A 514 -6.42 4.28 4.83
N ASP A 515 -6.04 3.03 5.14
CA ASP A 515 -6.44 2.28 6.35
C ASP A 515 -5.44 1.14 6.62
N PRO A 516 -4.32 1.43 7.32
CA PRO A 516 -3.26 0.45 7.60
C PRO A 516 -3.73 -0.77 8.40
N ARG A 517 -4.74 -0.62 9.27
CA ARG A 517 -5.36 -1.73 10.00
C ARG A 517 -6.04 -2.68 9.03
N ALA A 518 -6.93 -2.16 8.18
CA ALA A 518 -7.57 -2.97 7.14
C ALA A 518 -6.54 -3.58 6.16
N ALA A 519 -5.43 -2.89 5.88
CA ALA A 519 -4.35 -3.42 5.05
C ALA A 519 -3.70 -4.68 5.63
N ALA A 520 -3.47 -4.72 6.95
CA ALA A 520 -2.95 -5.91 7.62
C ALA A 520 -3.90 -7.11 7.50
N LEU A 521 -5.20 -6.87 7.68
CA LEU A 521 -6.24 -7.91 7.55
C LEU A 521 -6.40 -8.36 6.09
N SER A 522 -6.28 -7.42 5.14
CA SER A 522 -6.27 -7.69 3.69
C SER A 522 -5.06 -8.53 3.27
N SER A 523 -3.88 -8.22 3.82
CA SER A 523 -2.64 -8.98 3.56
C SER A 523 -2.75 -10.42 4.05
N LEU A 524 -3.25 -10.63 5.27
CA LEU A 524 -3.48 -11.97 5.79
C LEU A 524 -4.55 -12.71 4.97
N SER A 525 -5.67 -12.03 4.65
CA SER A 525 -6.77 -12.64 3.90
C SER A 525 -6.37 -13.05 2.49
N MET A 526 -5.68 -12.19 1.72
CA MET A 526 -5.25 -12.58 0.37
C MET A 526 -4.33 -13.81 0.39
N SER A 527 -3.55 -13.95 1.46
CA SER A 527 -2.57 -15.03 1.62
C SER A 527 -3.25 -16.32 2.04
N LEU A 528 -4.22 -16.24 2.96
CA LEU A 528 -5.06 -17.37 3.34
C LEU A 528 -5.89 -17.85 2.16
N PHE A 529 -6.63 -16.96 1.50
CA PHE A 529 -7.44 -17.30 0.33
C PHE A 529 -6.58 -17.95 -0.78
N GLY A 530 -5.40 -17.40 -1.06
CA GLY A 530 -4.46 -18.00 -2.01
C GLY A 530 -3.91 -19.35 -1.59
N THR A 531 -3.48 -19.47 -0.33
CA THR A 531 -2.92 -20.72 0.18
C THR A 531 -3.97 -21.83 0.17
N ILE A 532 -5.19 -21.54 0.62
CA ILE A 532 -6.30 -22.50 0.64
C ILE A 532 -6.64 -22.93 -0.79
N THR A 533 -6.72 -21.98 -1.72
CA THR A 533 -7.05 -22.29 -3.13
C THR A 533 -5.96 -23.15 -3.77
N VAL A 534 -4.69 -22.76 -3.65
CA VAL A 534 -3.57 -23.55 -4.20
C VAL A 534 -3.56 -24.95 -3.58
N LEU A 535 -3.66 -25.05 -2.25
CA LEU A 535 -3.69 -26.34 -1.55
C LEU A 535 -4.82 -27.24 -2.05
N PHE A 536 -6.03 -26.71 -2.21
CA PHE A 536 -7.17 -27.49 -2.70
C PHE A 536 -6.95 -27.96 -4.15
N THR A 537 -6.43 -27.08 -5.01
CA THR A 537 -6.11 -27.45 -6.41
C THR A 537 -4.94 -28.43 -6.51
N SER A 538 -4.00 -28.43 -5.57
CA SER A 538 -2.88 -29.37 -5.57
C SER A 538 -3.28 -30.80 -5.16
N ILE A 539 -4.45 -30.99 -4.53
CA ILE A 539 -4.93 -32.31 -4.13
C ILE A 539 -5.60 -32.98 -5.35
N PRO A 540 -5.06 -34.09 -5.90
CA PRO A 540 -5.53 -34.62 -7.18
C PRO A 540 -7.02 -34.99 -7.21
N PRO A 541 -7.62 -35.62 -6.17
CA PRO A 541 -9.06 -35.88 -6.15
C PRO A 541 -9.91 -34.61 -6.19
N ALA A 542 -9.47 -33.55 -5.51
CA ALA A 542 -10.17 -32.28 -5.45
C ALA A 542 -10.06 -31.53 -6.79
N ALA A 543 -8.89 -31.53 -7.41
CA ALA A 543 -8.67 -31.00 -8.75
C ALA A 543 -9.51 -31.75 -9.81
N ALA A 544 -9.52 -33.08 -9.76
CA ALA A 544 -10.31 -33.91 -10.66
C ALA A 544 -11.81 -33.64 -10.51
N PHE A 545 -12.29 -33.45 -9.28
CA PHE A 545 -13.68 -33.07 -9.04
C PHE A 545 -14.03 -31.75 -9.71
N VAL A 546 -13.21 -30.71 -9.54
CA VAL A 546 -13.43 -29.38 -10.16
C VAL A 546 -13.36 -29.46 -11.69
N ARG A 547 -12.45 -30.28 -12.24
CA ARG A 547 -12.35 -30.54 -13.69
C ARG A 547 -13.60 -31.24 -14.23
N GLY A 548 -14.13 -32.20 -13.49
CA GLY A 548 -15.38 -32.88 -13.85
C GLY A 548 -16.59 -31.94 -13.96
N LEU A 549 -16.61 -30.83 -13.20
CA LEU A 549 -17.69 -29.83 -13.28
C LEU A 549 -17.76 -29.11 -14.65
N VAL A 550 -16.69 -29.13 -15.44
CA VAL A 550 -16.62 -28.52 -16.78
C VAL A 550 -16.48 -29.55 -17.89
N GLY A 551 -16.73 -30.84 -17.59
CA GLY A 551 -16.69 -31.93 -18.55
C GLY A 551 -15.28 -32.38 -18.96
N LEU A 552 -14.27 -32.18 -18.09
CA LEU A 552 -12.86 -32.60 -18.29
C LEU A 552 -12.43 -33.76 -17.40
#